data_AF-A0A227J3D0-F1
#
_entry.id   AF-A0A227J3D0-F1
#
_cell.length_a   1.000
_cell.length_b   1.000
_cell.length_c   1.000
_cell.angle_alpha   90.00
_cell.angle_beta   90.00
_cell.angle_gamma   90.00
#
_symmetry.space_group_name_H-M   'P 1'
#
loop_
_entity.id
_entity.type
_entity.pdbx_description
1 polymer ?
#
loop_
_entity_poly.entity_id
_entity_poly.type
_entity_poly.pdbx_seq_one_letter_code
_entity_poly.pdbx_strand_id
1 'polypeptide(L)'
;IREIEFIAQVFQLIRGGREPSLRNRGLLETLSGIEELALLTPQEVSNLEAAYKYLRQLENLLQAMADKQTQTLPDCDIERLKLATAMQLESWDLLIEQTQQHMNK
;
A
#
# COMPACT_ATOMS: atom_id res chain seq x y z
N ILE A 1 -2.17 3.93 2.16
CA ILE A 1 -0.78 3.73 2.66
C ILE A 1 -0.70 4.00 4.16
N ARG A 2 -0.83 5.26 4.63
CA ARG A 2 -0.70 5.61 6.06
C ARG A 2 -1.61 4.79 6.97
N GLU A 3 -2.84 4.50 6.54
CA GLU A 3 -3.77 3.66 7.33
C GLU A 3 -3.26 2.22 7.49
N ILE A 4 -2.68 1.63 6.45
CA ILE A 4 -2.08 0.29 6.52
C ILE A 4 -0.88 0.29 7.47
N GLU A 5 -0.03 1.33 7.38
CA GLU A 5 1.09 1.53 8.30
C GLU A 5 0.61 1.66 9.74
N PHE A 6 -0.48 2.39 9.96
CA PHE A 6 -1.09 2.56 11.28
C PHE A 6 -1.62 1.24 11.85
N ILE A 7 -2.32 0.42 11.05
CA ILE A 7 -2.80 -0.90 11.47
C ILE A 7 -1.63 -1.76 11.98
N ALA A 8 -0.56 -1.85 11.20
CA ALA A 8 0.63 -2.60 11.61
C ALA A 8 1.23 -2.04 12.92
N GLN A 9 1.44 -0.72 12.99
CA GLN A 9 1.98 -0.04 14.18
C GLN A 9 1.16 -0.29 15.43
N VAL A 10 -0.17 -0.36 15.35
CA VAL A 10 -1.05 -0.68 16.47
C VAL A 10 -0.73 -2.08 17.03
N PHE A 11 -0.55 -3.08 16.18
CA PHE A 11 -0.13 -4.41 16.62
C PHE A 11 1.26 -4.41 17.25
N GLN A 12 2.21 -3.64 16.71
CA GLN A 12 3.54 -3.50 17.32
C GLN A 12 3.46 -2.88 18.72
N LEU A 13 2.61 -1.87 18.92
CA LEU A 13 2.43 -1.22 20.20
C LEU A 13 1.78 -2.14 21.25
N ILE A 14 0.76 -2.91 20.85
CA ILE A 14 0.01 -3.78 21.77
C ILE A 14 0.79 -5.07 22.09
N ARG A 15 1.44 -5.67 21.09
CA ARG A 15 2.01 -7.03 21.17
C ARG A 15 3.53 -7.07 21.02
N GLY A 16 4.16 -6.07 20.42
CA GLY A 16 5.60 -6.06 20.14
C GLY A 16 6.50 -6.14 21.38
N GLY A 17 5.99 -5.81 22.57
CA GLY A 17 6.70 -6.05 23.82
C GLY A 17 6.94 -7.54 24.11
N ARG A 18 5.96 -8.40 23.81
CA ARG A 18 6.01 -9.85 24.08
C ARG A 18 6.38 -10.68 22.86
N GLU A 19 6.02 -10.20 21.67
CA GLU A 19 6.19 -10.90 20.41
C GLU A 19 7.35 -10.27 19.60
N PRO A 20 8.54 -10.91 19.57
CA PRO A 20 9.69 -10.36 18.85
C PRO A 20 9.47 -10.19 17.35
N SER A 21 8.63 -11.04 16.74
CA SER A 21 8.27 -10.96 15.31
C SER A 21 7.56 -9.66 14.93
N LEU A 22 6.95 -8.95 15.90
CA LEU A 22 6.30 -7.67 15.70
C LEU A 22 7.20 -6.46 15.96
N ARG A 23 8.49 -6.64 16.23
CA ARG A 23 9.44 -5.52 16.47
C ARG A 23 10.15 -5.06 15.19
N ASN A 24 9.85 -5.68 14.06
CA ASN A 24 10.44 -5.34 12.76
C ASN A 24 10.09 -3.91 12.34
N ARG A 25 10.99 -3.22 11.64
CA ARG A 25 10.72 -1.84 11.16
C ARG A 25 9.94 -1.81 9.85
N GLY A 26 10.02 -2.88 9.06
CA GLY A 26 9.36 -2.96 7.78
C GLY A 26 7.91 -3.40 7.93
N LEU A 27 7.03 -2.79 7.11
CA LEU A 27 5.60 -3.04 7.14
C LEU A 27 5.27 -4.48 6.74
N LEU A 28 5.87 -4.99 5.66
CA LEU A 28 5.58 -6.33 5.15
C LEU A 28 6.04 -7.41 6.14
N GLU A 29 7.20 -7.22 6.77
CA GLU A 29 7.71 -8.10 7.82
C GLU A 29 6.82 -8.07 9.05
N THR A 30 6.24 -6.92 9.38
CA THR A 30 5.27 -6.81 10.48
C THR A 30 3.95 -7.51 10.13
N LEU A 31 3.46 -7.38 8.89
CA LEU A 31 2.28 -8.08 8.41
C LEU A 31 2.45 -9.61 8.42
N SER A 32 3.63 -10.11 8.03
CA SER A 32 3.98 -11.52 8.17
C SER A 32 3.92 -11.99 9.62
N GLY A 33 4.47 -11.20 10.56
CA GLY A 33 4.38 -11.52 11.99
C GLY A 33 2.94 -11.50 12.54
N ILE A 34 2.09 -10.61 12.01
CA ILE A 34 0.65 -10.54 12.35
C ILE A 34 -0.06 -11.82 11.88
N GLU A 35 0.26 -12.31 10.68
CA GLU A 35 -0.28 -13.56 10.14
C GLU A 35 0.16 -14.78 10.95
N GLU A 36 1.46 -14.90 11.23
CA GLU A 36 2.05 -16.02 12.00
C GLU A 36 1.42 -16.15 13.39
N LEU A 37 1.08 -15.02 14.02
CA LEU A 37 0.44 -14.96 15.33
C LEU A 37 -1.10 -15.08 15.26
N ALA A 38 -1.67 -15.26 14.06
CA ALA A 38 -3.10 -15.30 13.78
C ALA A 38 -3.87 -14.10 14.37
N LEU A 39 -3.24 -12.92 14.37
CA LEU A 39 -3.83 -11.67 14.87
C LEU A 39 -4.79 -11.03 13.85
N LEU A 40 -4.59 -11.35 12.57
CA LEU A 40 -5.52 -11.15 11.47
C LEU A 40 -5.62 -12.46 10.69
N THR A 41 -6.69 -12.60 9.91
CA THR A 41 -6.84 -13.74 8.99
C THR A 41 -5.82 -13.65 7.85
N PRO A 42 -5.41 -14.78 7.25
CA PRO A 42 -4.54 -14.78 6.06
C PRO A 42 -5.09 -13.90 4.92
N GLN A 43 -6.42 -13.85 4.77
CA GLN A 43 -7.06 -13.03 3.75
C GLN A 43 -6.91 -11.52 4.02
N GLU A 44 -7.08 -11.08 5.28
CA GLU A 44 -6.87 -9.68 5.66
C GLU A 44 -5.41 -9.26 5.46
N VAL A 45 -4.46 -10.11 5.85
CA VAL A 45 -3.03 -9.83 5.65
C VAL A 45 -2.71 -9.73 4.16
N SER A 46 -3.17 -10.70 3.35
CA SER A 46 -2.98 -10.68 1.90
C SER A 46 -3.57 -9.42 1.25
N ASN A 47 -4.76 -8.98 1.68
CA ASN A 47 -5.37 -7.73 1.21
C ASN A 47 -4.51 -6.51 1.53
N LEU A 48 -4.05 -6.38 2.78
CA LEU A 48 -3.21 -5.26 3.23
C LEU A 48 -1.87 -5.23 2.49
N GLU A 49 -1.25 -6.39 2.28
CA GLU A 49 -0.02 -6.48 1.51
C GLU A 49 -0.21 -6.06 0.06
N ALA A 50 -1.26 -6.56 -0.60
CA ALA A 50 -1.55 -6.25 -1.99
C ALA A 50 -1.87 -4.75 -2.15
N ALA A 51 -2.69 -4.20 -1.26
CA ALA A 51 -3.00 -2.78 -1.23
C ALA A 51 -1.75 -1.92 -1.00
N TYR A 52 -0.89 -2.29 -0.05
CA TYR A 52 0.35 -1.56 0.21
C TYR A 52 1.29 -1.57 -1.00
N LYS A 53 1.55 -2.76 -1.57
CA LYS A 53 2.44 -2.92 -2.74
C LYS A 53 1.94 -2.09 -3.92
N TYR A 54 0.64 -2.18 -4.24
CA TYR A 54 0.02 -1.42 -5.31
C TYR A 54 0.12 0.10 -5.09
N LEU A 55 -0.34 0.58 -3.92
CA LEU A 55 -0.38 2.02 -3.64
C LEU A 55 1.03 2.62 -3.54
N ARG A 56 1.99 1.88 -2.98
CA ARG A 56 3.39 2.31 -2.90
C ARG A 56 4.03 2.38 -4.29
N GLN A 57 3.74 1.44 -5.18
CA GLN A 57 4.20 1.50 -6.57
C GLN A 57 3.62 2.72 -7.30
N LEU A 58 2.31 2.95 -7.16
CA LEU A 58 1.64 4.11 -7.75
C LEU A 58 2.24 5.43 -7.25
N GLU A 59 2.43 5.59 -5.94
CA GLU A 59 3.04 6.78 -5.34
C GLU A 59 4.48 6.98 -5.83
N ASN A 60 5.29 5.92 -5.86
CA ASN A 60 6.67 6.01 -6.31
C ASN A 60 6.76 6.45 -7.79
N LEU A 61 5.91 5.90 -8.66
CA LEU A 61 5.86 6.28 -10.07
C LEU A 61 5.41 7.74 -10.24
N LEU A 62 4.37 8.14 -9.50
CA LEU A 62 3.89 9.52 -9.48
C LEU A 62 5.01 10.50 -9.08
N GLN A 63 5.77 10.17 -8.02
CA GLN A 63 6.87 11.00 -7.54
C GLN A 63 8.03 11.05 -8.54
N ALA A 64 8.37 9.92 -9.16
CA ALA A 64 9.41 9.84 -10.17
C ALA A 64 9.06 10.64 -11.43
N MET A 65 7.80 10.60 -11.88
CA MET A 65 7.34 11.35 -13.05
C MET A 65 7.33 12.86 -12.83
N ALA A 66 7.01 13.30 -11.60
CA ALA A 66 6.93 14.72 -11.25
C ALA A 66 8.25 15.30 -10.71
N ASP A 67 9.28 14.46 -10.51
CA ASP A 67 10.52 14.78 -9.78
C ASP A 67 10.24 15.52 -8.46
N LYS A 68 9.21 15.07 -7.75
CA LYS A 68 8.68 15.75 -6.58
C LYS A 68 8.03 14.77 -5.63
N GLN A 69 8.20 15.01 -4.34
CA GLN A 69 7.41 14.34 -3.31
C GLN A 69 5.95 14.83 -3.36
N THR A 70 5.11 14.10 -4.10
CA THR A 70 3.67 14.35 -4.23
C THR A 70 2.85 13.10 -3.93
N GLN A 71 1.64 13.31 -3.44
CA GLN A 71 0.58 12.32 -3.20
C GLN A 71 -0.68 12.64 -4.01
N THR A 72 -0.66 13.73 -4.79
CA THR A 72 -1.83 14.21 -5.55
C THR A 72 -1.76 13.64 -6.95
N LEU A 73 -2.84 12.95 -7.36
CA LEU A 73 -2.99 12.42 -8.72
C LEU A 73 -2.98 13.55 -9.74
N PRO A 74 -2.48 13.30 -10.97
CA PRO A 74 -2.40 14.33 -12.00
C PRO A 74 -3.78 14.74 -12.51
N ASP A 75 -3.93 16.02 -12.83
CA ASP A 75 -5.15 16.59 -13.38
C ASP A 75 -5.17 16.63 -14.92
N CYS A 76 -4.00 16.60 -15.56
CA CYS A 76 -3.91 16.67 -17.02
C CYS A 76 -3.95 15.27 -17.67
N ASP A 77 -4.67 15.16 -18.79
CA ASP A 77 -4.92 13.87 -19.46
C ASP A 77 -3.65 13.16 -19.92
N ILE A 78 -2.62 13.93 -20.31
CA ILE A 78 -1.33 13.38 -20.75
C ILE A 78 -0.62 12.70 -19.57
N GLU A 79 -0.57 13.33 -18.40
CA GLU A 79 0.07 12.73 -17.22
C GLU A 79 -0.73 11.55 -16.68
N ARG A 80 -2.06 11.62 -16.71
CA ARG A 80 -2.95 10.49 -16.39
C ARG A 80 -2.65 9.27 -17.25
N LEU A 81 -2.55 9.45 -18.57
CA LEU A 81 -2.24 8.36 -19.49
C LEU A 81 -0.83 7.80 -19.27
N LYS A 82 0.17 8.67 -19.02
CA LYS A 82 1.53 8.23 -18.68
C LYS A 82 1.55 7.39 -17.41
N LEU A 83 0.83 7.83 -16.36
CA LEU A 83 0.78 7.11 -15.09
C LEU A 83 0.06 5.76 -15.23
N ALA A 84 -1.07 5.71 -15.94
CA ALA A 84 -1.77 4.48 -16.28
C ALA A 84 -0.86 3.50 -17.04
N THR A 85 -0.16 3.99 -18.05
CA THR A 85 0.79 3.18 -18.83
C THR A 85 1.94 2.66 -17.96
N ALA A 86 2.51 3.49 -17.08
CA ALA A 86 3.57 3.08 -16.16
C ALA A 86 3.10 2.03 -15.13
N MET A 87 1.82 2.07 -14.77
CA MET A 87 1.14 1.05 -13.97
C MET A 87 0.70 -0.17 -14.78
N GLN A 88 1.02 -0.24 -16.08
CA GLN A 88 0.66 -1.32 -17.01
C GLN A 88 -0.86 -1.48 -17.19
N LEU A 89 -1.59 -0.36 -17.17
CA LEU A 89 -3.03 -0.29 -17.39
C LEU A 89 -3.35 0.45 -18.68
N GLU A 90 -4.46 0.07 -19.31
CA GLU A 90 -4.85 0.57 -20.64
C GLU A 90 -5.48 1.97 -20.59
N SER A 91 -6.02 2.37 -19.43
CA SER A 91 -6.73 3.63 -19.28
C SER A 91 -6.60 4.21 -17.86
N TRP A 92 -6.84 5.52 -17.78
CA TRP A 92 -6.95 6.22 -16.51
C TRP A 92 -8.09 5.67 -15.64
N ASP A 93 -9.23 5.36 -16.26
CA ASP A 93 -10.41 4.85 -15.55
C ASP A 93 -10.13 3.50 -14.88
N LEU A 94 -9.41 2.60 -15.57
CA LEU A 94 -8.97 1.32 -14.99
C LEU A 94 -7.99 1.53 -13.82
N LEU A 95 -7.09 2.51 -13.92
CA LEU A 95 -6.19 2.85 -12.81
C LEU A 95 -6.97 3.34 -11.59
N ILE A 96 -7.94 4.22 -11.78
CA ILE A 96 -8.77 4.72 -10.68
C ILE A 96 -9.60 3.60 -10.07
N GLU A 97 -10.21 2.73 -10.89
CA GLU A 97 -10.97 1.58 -10.41
C GLU A 97 -10.10 0.66 -9.56
N GLN A 98 -8.93 0.24 -10.07
CA GLN A 98 -8.01 -0.61 -9.30
C GLN A 98 -7.52 0.06 -8.02
N THR A 99 -7.21 1.36 -8.07
CA THR A 99 -6.81 2.14 -6.89
C THR A 99 -7.91 2.11 -5.84
N GLN A 100 -9.17 2.34 -6.22
CA GLN A 100 -10.31 2.28 -5.32
C GLN A 100 -10.54 0.88 -4.77
N GLN A 101 -10.38 -0.17 -5.58
CA GLN A 101 -10.48 -1.55 -5.11
C GLN A 101 -9.43 -1.88 -4.04
N HIS A 102 -8.20 -1.37 -4.16
CA HIS A 102 -7.16 -1.52 -3.15
C HIS A 102 -7.35 -0.63 -1.91
N MET A 103 -8.10 0.47 -2.01
CA MET A 103 -8.43 1.32 -0.86
C MET A 103 -9.62 0.81 -0.05
N ASN A 104 -10.55 0.07 -0.67
CA ASN A 104 -11.79 -0.37 -0.05
C ASN A 104 -11.76 -1.83 0.44
N LYS A 105 -10.66 -2.55 0.24
CA LYS A 105 -10.44 -3.93 0.69
C LYS A 105 -9.63 -3.97 1.97
#